data_AF-A0A1J5WEU7-F1
#
_entry.id   AF-A0A1J5WEU7-F1
#
_cell.length_a   1.000
_cell.length_b   1.000
_cell.length_c   1.000
_cell.angle_alpha   90.00
_cell.angle_beta   90.00
_cell.angle_gamma   90.00
#
_symmetry.space_group_name_H-M   'P 1'
#
loop_
_entity.id
_entity.type
_entity.pdbx_description
1 polymer ?
#
loop_
_entity_poly.entity_id
_entity_poly.type
_entity_poly.pdbx_seq_one_letter_code
_entity_poly.pdbx_strand_id
1 'polypeptide(L)'
;WNCAPQLVEKKGSPLTRHGRKRDKSTWTEIDYFVTVGHLGGRKARVNRSYPASDHWPVCLTVVVPVEKRSVEANILGTLPLSRMAIRAKEREIATHPTWLETEPTIAGLRGTAQLIASHLGLWCKPREEKGLSLS
;
A
#
# COMPACT_ATOMS: atom_id res chain seq x y z
N TRP A 1 -7.05 0.78 -20.58
CA TRP A 1 -6.04 1.40 -19.69
C TRP A 1 -4.71 1.42 -20.44
N ASN A 2 -4.32 2.56 -21.02
CA ASN A 2 -3.12 2.69 -21.87
C ASN A 2 -1.92 3.28 -21.09
N CYS A 3 -1.65 2.77 -19.90
CA CYS A 3 -0.47 3.19 -19.14
C CYS A 3 0.66 2.19 -19.39
N ALA A 4 1.70 2.61 -20.12
CA ALA A 4 2.86 1.78 -20.36
C ALA A 4 3.56 1.45 -19.03
N PRO A 5 3.92 0.18 -18.78
CA PRO A 5 4.72 -0.17 -17.61
C PRO A 5 6.10 0.46 -17.73
N GLN A 6 6.63 0.97 -16.61
CA GLN A 6 7.95 1.57 -16.51
C GLN A 6 8.76 0.87 -15.42
N LEU A 7 10.00 0.51 -15.75
CA LEU A 7 10.96 -0.02 -14.80
C LEU A 7 11.37 1.09 -13.81
N VAL A 8 11.36 0.79 -12.52
CA VAL A 8 11.82 1.74 -11.52
C VAL A 8 13.34 1.75 -11.47
N GLU A 9 13.94 2.92 -11.65
CA GLU A 9 15.38 3.09 -11.52
C GLU A 9 15.88 2.72 -10.11
N LYS A 10 17.02 2.04 -10.05
CA LYS A 10 17.74 1.76 -8.81
C LYS A 10 18.80 2.84 -8.54
N LYS A 11 18.99 3.18 -7.26
CA LYS A 11 20.08 4.03 -6.78
C LYS A 11 21.22 3.15 -6.26
N GLY A 12 22.43 3.42 -6.74
CA GLY A 12 23.63 2.67 -6.35
C GLY A 12 23.77 1.37 -7.14
N SER A 13 24.47 0.39 -6.57
CA SER A 13 24.67 -0.89 -7.25
C SER A 13 23.34 -1.64 -7.38
N PRO A 14 22.96 -2.04 -8.60
CA PRO A 14 21.64 -2.63 -8.82
C PRO A 14 21.62 -4.14 -8.61
N LEU A 15 22.78 -4.76 -8.34
CA LEU A 15 22.96 -6.20 -8.16
C LEU A 15 22.21 -6.69 -6.91
N THR A 16 21.31 -7.65 -7.12
CA THR A 16 20.39 -8.16 -6.09
C THR A 16 20.72 -9.57 -5.67
N ARG A 17 21.22 -10.41 -6.58
CA ARG A 17 21.59 -11.80 -6.30
C ARG A 17 23.10 -11.94 -6.13
N HIS A 18 23.52 -12.56 -5.03
CA HIS A 18 24.93 -12.90 -4.81
C HIS A 18 25.19 -14.41 -4.76
N GLY A 19 24.16 -15.26 -4.71
CA GLY A 19 24.32 -16.71 -4.77
C GLY A 19 25.22 -17.27 -3.66
N ARG A 20 25.25 -16.59 -2.50
CA ARG A 20 26.16 -16.86 -1.36
C ARG A 20 27.66 -16.71 -1.68
N LYS A 21 28.02 -16.12 -2.82
CA LYS A 21 29.40 -15.80 -3.19
C LYS A 21 29.79 -14.40 -2.72
N ARG A 22 31.02 -14.25 -2.21
CA ARG A 22 31.58 -12.93 -1.82
C ARG A 22 32.13 -12.15 -3.02
N ASP A 23 32.47 -12.84 -4.09
CA ASP A 23 33.00 -12.22 -5.31
C ASP A 23 31.91 -11.49 -6.08
N LYS A 24 32.08 -10.16 -6.19
CA LYS A 24 31.16 -9.26 -6.87
C LYS A 24 30.99 -9.55 -8.36
N SER A 25 31.98 -10.14 -9.02
CA SER A 25 31.91 -10.46 -10.45
C SER A 25 30.78 -11.45 -10.77
N THR A 26 30.39 -12.26 -9.78
CA THR A 26 29.38 -13.30 -9.92
C THR A 26 27.98 -12.84 -9.56
N TRP A 27 27.83 -11.60 -9.08
CA TRP A 27 26.55 -11.07 -8.63
C TRP A 27 25.74 -10.62 -9.84
N THR A 28 24.42 -10.79 -9.78
CA THR A 28 23.51 -10.47 -10.90
C THR A 28 22.36 -9.57 -10.47
N GLU A 29 21.82 -8.83 -11.43
CA GLU A 29 20.63 -8.00 -11.27
C GLU A 29 19.43 -8.73 -11.88
N ILE A 30 18.57 -9.30 -11.03
CA ILE A 30 17.41 -10.06 -11.50
C ILE A 30 16.08 -9.67 -10.83
N ASP A 31 16.11 -8.88 -9.75
CA ASP A 31 14.91 -8.42 -9.06
C ASP A 31 14.61 -6.96 -9.38
N TYR A 32 13.37 -6.65 -9.77
CA TYR A 32 12.98 -5.33 -10.25
C TYR A 32 11.63 -4.90 -9.70
N PHE A 33 11.43 -3.58 -9.61
CA PHE A 33 10.11 -2.99 -9.48
C PHE A 33 9.65 -2.47 -10.85
N VAL A 34 8.39 -2.72 -11.17
CA VAL A 34 7.71 -2.18 -12.35
C VAL A 34 6.53 -1.36 -11.86
N THR A 35 6.32 -0.20 -12.48
CA THR A 35 5.22 0.70 -12.17
C THR A 35 4.29 0.80 -13.37
N VAL A 36 2.99 0.91 -13.11
CA VAL A 36 1.98 1.17 -14.13
C VAL A 36 1.26 2.46 -13.72
N GLY A 37 1.41 3.51 -14.53
CA GLY A 37 0.94 4.85 -14.18
C GLY A 37 1.96 5.66 -13.35
N HIS A 38 1.56 6.86 -12.93
CA HIS A 38 2.45 7.77 -12.21
C HIS A 38 2.51 7.43 -10.72
N LEU A 39 3.65 6.93 -10.26
CA LEU A 39 3.95 6.76 -8.84
C LEU A 39 4.94 7.85 -8.41
N GLY A 40 4.53 8.67 -7.43
CA GLY A 40 5.43 9.61 -6.75
C GLY A 40 6.48 8.82 -5.97
N GLY A 41 7.59 8.46 -6.62
CA GLY A 41 8.55 7.50 -6.07
C GLY A 41 9.96 8.04 -6.04
N ARG A 42 10.69 7.74 -4.95
CA ARG A 42 12.17 7.82 -4.94
C ARG A 42 12.73 6.56 -5.62
N LYS A 43 13.93 6.64 -6.19
CA LYS A 43 14.63 5.48 -6.80
C LYS A 43 14.66 4.28 -5.83
N ALA A 44 14.52 3.07 -6.37
CA ALA A 44 14.63 1.83 -5.60
C ALA A 44 16.07 1.65 -5.07
N ARG A 45 16.26 0.90 -3.98
CA ARG A 45 17.59 0.62 -3.41
C ARG A 45 17.73 -0.85 -3.03
N VAL A 46 18.90 -1.43 -3.25
CA VAL A 46 19.22 -2.77 -2.76
C VAL A 46 19.71 -2.68 -1.31
N ASN A 47 19.02 -3.35 -0.39
CA ASN A 47 19.39 -3.37 1.02
C ASN A 47 20.37 -4.50 1.32
N ARG A 48 21.67 -4.17 1.34
CA ARG A 48 22.75 -5.14 1.58
C ARG A 48 22.97 -5.53 3.03
N SER A 49 22.29 -4.89 3.99
CA SER A 49 22.43 -5.21 5.41
C SER A 49 21.54 -6.38 5.84
N TYR A 50 20.82 -7.03 4.92
CA TYR A 50 19.90 -8.13 5.21
C TYR A 50 20.35 -9.43 4.53
N PRO A 51 21.10 -10.30 5.24
CA PRO A 51 21.75 -11.48 4.64
C PRO A 51 20.93 -12.78 4.74
N ALA A 52 19.62 -12.69 4.94
CA ALA A 52 18.79 -13.87 5.21
C ALA A 52 18.59 -14.81 3.99
N SER A 53 18.98 -14.37 2.79
CA SER A 53 18.82 -15.09 1.53
C SER A 53 20.09 -15.01 0.69
N ASP A 54 20.16 -15.75 -0.42
CA ASP A 54 21.17 -15.57 -1.47
C ASP A 54 20.90 -14.34 -2.37
N HIS A 55 19.84 -13.59 -2.01
CA HIS A 55 19.43 -12.32 -2.58
C HIS A 55 19.37 -11.24 -1.49
N TRP A 56 19.71 -10.01 -1.87
CA TRP A 56 19.42 -8.82 -1.08
C TRP A 56 18.05 -8.23 -1.48
N PRO A 57 17.22 -7.85 -0.50
CA PRO A 57 15.93 -7.25 -0.80
C PRO A 57 16.07 -5.90 -1.50
N VAL A 58 15.20 -5.65 -2.49
CA VAL A 58 15.05 -4.35 -3.13
C VAL A 58 13.94 -3.58 -2.41
N CYS A 59 14.21 -2.34 -2.01
CA CYS A 59 13.26 -1.50 -1.31
C CYS A 59 12.89 -0.29 -2.18
N LEU A 60 11.58 -0.04 -2.31
CA LEU A 60 11.03 1.15 -2.95
C LEU A 60 10.21 1.93 -1.92
N THR A 61 10.47 3.23 -1.80
CA THR A 61 9.62 4.13 -1.01
C THR A 61 8.71 4.88 -1.97
N VAL A 62 7.42 4.59 -1.86
CA VAL A 62 6.36 5.28 -2.60
C VAL A 62 5.80 6.40 -1.72
N VAL A 63 5.78 7.61 -2.26
CA VAL A 63 5.01 8.73 -1.72
C VAL A 63 3.64 8.65 -2.38
N VAL A 64 2.65 8.21 -1.60
CA VAL A 64 1.26 8.37 -2.02
C VAL A 64 0.89 9.82 -1.70
N PRO A 65 0.65 10.69 -2.70
CA PRO A 65 0.19 12.03 -2.43
C PRO A 65 -1.14 11.91 -1.67
N VAL A 66 -1.12 12.30 -0.41
CA VAL A 66 -2.35 12.53 0.33
C VAL A 66 -2.93 13.79 -0.28
N GLU A 67 -3.99 13.66 -1.08
CA GLU A 67 -4.80 14.82 -1.46
C GLU A 67 -5.05 15.62 -0.17
N LYS A 68 -4.69 16.91 -0.17
CA LYS A 68 -5.02 17.80 0.96
C LYS A 68 -6.52 17.63 1.17
N ARG A 69 -6.91 16.98 2.28
CA ARG A 69 -8.31 16.80 2.64
C ARG A 69 -8.95 18.18 2.57
N SER A 70 -9.92 18.37 1.69
CA SER A 70 -10.71 19.60 1.69
C SER A 70 -11.39 19.71 3.06
N VAL A 71 -11.63 20.92 3.52
CA VAL A 71 -12.30 21.14 4.81
C VAL A 71 -13.70 20.50 4.81
N GLU A 72 -14.34 20.38 3.64
CA GLU A 72 -15.62 19.67 3.49
C GLU A 72 -15.54 18.17 3.81
N ALA A 73 -14.38 17.53 3.63
CA ALA A 73 -14.20 16.12 3.95
C ALA A 73 -14.42 15.83 5.46
N ASN A 74 -14.18 16.82 6.33
CA ASN A 74 -14.39 16.68 7.77
C ASN A 74 -15.86 16.73 8.20
N ILE A 75 -16.78 17.03 7.28
CA ILE A 75 -18.21 17.11 7.56
C ILE A 75 -18.83 15.75 7.17
N LEU A 76 -18.97 14.88 8.16
CA LEU A 76 -19.79 13.66 8.12
C LEU A 76 -19.48 12.54 7.11
N GLY A 77 -18.31 12.53 6.43
CA GLY A 77 -18.05 11.51 5.39
C GLY A 77 -16.62 10.97 5.21
N THR A 78 -15.60 11.44 5.94
CA THR A 78 -14.20 11.00 5.70
C THR A 78 -13.36 10.73 6.96
N LEU A 79 -13.98 10.13 7.98
CA LEU A 79 -13.19 9.54 9.06
C LEU A 79 -12.16 8.58 8.44
N PRO A 80 -10.86 8.63 8.80
CA PRO A 80 -9.91 7.67 8.28
C PRO A 80 -10.32 6.27 8.71
N LEU A 81 -10.07 5.26 7.87
CA LEU A 81 -10.27 3.87 8.28
C LEU A 81 -9.28 3.50 9.37
N SER A 82 -9.77 2.82 10.42
CA SER A 82 -8.95 2.25 11.46
C SER A 82 -8.21 1.03 10.92
N ARG A 83 -6.88 1.16 10.82
CA ARG A 83 -6.00 0.03 10.45
C ARG A 83 -6.22 -1.19 11.33
N MET A 84 -6.52 -0.98 12.62
CA MET A 84 -6.77 -2.08 13.55
C MET A 84 -8.11 -2.75 13.28
N ALA A 85 -9.16 -1.97 12.98
CA ALA A 85 -10.47 -2.53 12.62
C ALA A 85 -10.39 -3.33 11.31
N ILE A 86 -9.67 -2.82 10.30
CA ILE A 86 -9.43 -3.54 9.05
C ILE A 86 -8.76 -4.90 9.32
N ARG A 87 -7.70 -4.92 10.14
CA ARG A 87 -6.99 -6.16 10.47
C ARG A 87 -7.87 -7.14 11.25
N ALA A 88 -8.67 -6.65 12.18
CA ALA A 88 -9.57 -7.49 12.95
C ALA A 88 -10.65 -8.15 12.06
N LYS A 89 -11.07 -7.48 10.98
CA LYS A 89 -12.16 -7.90 10.11
C LYS A 89 -11.73 -8.29 8.70
N GLU A 90 -10.45 -8.57 8.48
CA GLU A 90 -9.88 -8.82 7.14
C GLU A 90 -10.65 -9.89 6.37
N ARG A 91 -11.00 -11.00 7.05
CA ARG A 91 -11.74 -12.11 6.44
C ARG A 91 -13.17 -11.71 6.06
N GLU A 92 -13.88 -11.00 6.94
CA GLU A 92 -15.24 -10.51 6.70
C GLU A 92 -15.29 -9.51 5.54
N ILE A 93 -14.26 -8.65 5.44
CA ILE A 93 -14.11 -7.73 4.30
C ILE A 93 -13.94 -8.52 3.01
N ALA A 94 -13.04 -9.51 2.98
CA ALA A 94 -12.74 -10.28 1.78
C ALA A 94 -13.93 -11.11 1.28
N THR A 95 -14.77 -11.63 2.19
CA THR A 95 -15.91 -12.48 1.84
C THR A 95 -17.25 -11.74 1.82
N HIS A 96 -17.25 -10.41 1.87
CA HIS A 96 -18.49 -9.64 1.94
C HIS A 96 -19.33 -9.80 0.66
N PRO A 97 -20.64 -10.15 0.76
CA PRO A 97 -21.46 -10.47 -0.42
C PRO A 97 -21.64 -9.30 -1.39
N THR A 98 -21.58 -8.05 -0.90
CA THR A 98 -21.70 -6.84 -1.73
C THR A 98 -20.63 -6.73 -2.83
N TRP A 99 -19.50 -7.45 -2.72
CA TRP A 99 -18.53 -7.51 -3.83
C TRP A 99 -19.13 -8.10 -5.11
N LEU A 100 -20.09 -9.02 -4.99
CA LEU A 100 -20.76 -9.64 -6.14
C LEU A 100 -21.67 -8.67 -6.91
N GLU A 101 -22.20 -7.67 -6.22
CA GLU A 101 -23.09 -6.65 -6.76
C GLU A 101 -22.33 -5.38 -7.20
N THR A 102 -21.01 -5.40 -7.08
CA THR A 102 -20.17 -4.23 -7.38
C THR A 102 -20.08 -4.00 -8.87
N GLU A 103 -20.52 -2.82 -9.32
CA GLU A 103 -20.28 -2.39 -10.69
C GLU A 103 -18.78 -2.39 -11.01
N PRO A 104 -18.33 -2.90 -12.17
CA PRO A 104 -16.92 -3.02 -12.53
C PRO A 104 -16.31 -1.67 -12.96
N THR A 105 -16.54 -0.63 -12.16
CA THR A 105 -16.00 0.73 -12.33
C THR A 105 -15.27 1.16 -11.06
N ILE A 106 -14.38 2.16 -11.16
CA ILE A 106 -13.68 2.70 -9.99
C ILE A 106 -14.67 3.31 -8.99
N ALA A 107 -15.73 3.97 -9.50
CA ALA A 107 -16.77 4.55 -8.68
C ALA A 107 -17.56 3.46 -7.93
N GLY A 108 -17.93 2.38 -8.62
CA GLY A 108 -18.60 1.22 -8.03
C GLY A 108 -17.75 0.59 -6.91
N LEU A 109 -16.47 0.32 -7.18
CA LEU A 109 -15.55 -0.22 -6.19
C LEU A 109 -15.43 0.68 -4.94
N ARG A 110 -15.33 2.00 -5.15
CA ARG A 110 -15.27 2.97 -4.04
C ARG A 110 -16.56 2.98 -3.23
N GLY A 111 -17.71 2.94 -3.89
CA GLY A 111 -19.03 2.89 -3.24
C GLY A 111 -19.19 1.64 -2.39
N THR A 112 -18.88 0.47 -2.94
CA THR A 112 -18.92 -0.80 -2.19
C THR A 112 -17.97 -0.79 -1.00
N ALA A 113 -16.74 -0.31 -1.18
CA ALA A 113 -15.77 -0.22 -0.09
C ALA A 113 -16.24 0.69 1.05
N GLN A 114 -16.90 1.82 0.72
CA GLN A 114 -17.51 2.70 1.71
C GLN A 114 -18.67 2.03 2.46
N LEU A 115 -19.54 1.31 1.73
CA LEU A 115 -20.66 0.59 2.34
C LEU A 115 -20.17 -0.47 3.33
N ILE A 116 -19.19 -1.29 2.91
CA ILE A 116 -18.59 -2.33 3.75
C ILE A 116 -17.91 -1.70 4.97
N ALA A 117 -17.18 -0.61 4.78
CA ALA A 117 -16.51 0.09 5.88
C ALA A 117 -17.51 0.63 6.92
N SER A 118 -18.65 1.16 6.49
CA SER A 118 -19.73 1.61 7.38
C SER A 118 -20.40 0.44 8.09
N HIS A 119 -20.77 -0.61 7.34
CA HIS A 119 -21.41 -1.80 7.88
C HIS A 119 -20.54 -2.49 8.94
N LEU A 120 -19.24 -2.59 8.69
CA LEU A 120 -18.30 -3.25 9.59
C LEU A 120 -17.71 -2.31 10.65
N GLY A 121 -18.11 -1.04 10.71
CA GLY A 121 -17.61 -0.09 11.71
C GLY A 121 -16.09 0.15 11.61
N LEU A 122 -15.56 0.21 10.39
CA LEU A 122 -14.11 0.35 10.15
C LEU A 122 -13.61 1.78 10.32
N TRP A 123 -14.50 2.75 10.41
CA TRP A 123 -14.14 4.16 10.55
C TRP A 123 -13.53 4.46 11.92
N CYS A 124 -12.51 5.30 11.97
CA CYS A 124 -12.00 5.83 13.24
C CYS A 124 -13.09 6.69 13.90
N LYS A 125 -13.20 6.65 15.23
CA LYS A 125 -14.04 7.59 15.97
C LYS A 125 -13.61 9.05 15.73
N PRO A 126 -14.57 10.01 15.71
CA PRO A 126 -14.28 11.45 15.71
C PRO A 126 -13.29 11.81 16.82
N ARG A 127 -12.43 12.81 16.57
CA ARG A 127 -11.42 13.22 17.56
C ARG A 127 -12.05 13.68 18.88
N GLU A 128 -13.24 14.27 18.81
CA GLU A 128 -14.00 14.75 19.97
C GLU A 128 -14.53 13.61 20.87
N GLU A 129 -14.66 12.40 20.32
CA GLU A 129 -15.09 11.21 21.06
C GLU A 129 -13.92 10.38 21.60
N LYS A 130 -12.67 10.79 21.35
CA LYS A 130 -11.47 10.10 21.85
C LYS A 130 -11.10 10.54 23.28
N GLY A 131 -12.10 10.66 24.14
CA GLY A 131 -11.86 10.67 25.58
C GLY A 131 -11.38 9.27 26.00
N LEU A 132 -10.22 9.18 26.63
CA LEU A 132 -9.90 8.00 27.43
C LEU A 132 -10.93 7.96 28.56
N SER A 133 -11.80 6.96 28.56
CA SER A 133 -12.59 6.64 29.76
C SER A 133 -11.60 6.29 30.86
N LEU A 134 -11.35 7.22 31.77
CA LEU A 134 -10.69 6.92 33.03
C LEU A 134 -11.73 6.21 33.90
N SER A 135 -11.83 4.89 33.72
CA SER A 135 -12.49 3.97 34.64
C SER A 135 -11.46 3.35 35.56
#